data_AF-A0A836SVW1-F1
#
_entry.id   AF-A0A836SVW1-F1
#
_cell.length_a   1.000
_cell.length_b   1.000
_cell.length_c   1.000
_cell.angle_alpha   90.00
_cell.angle_beta   90.00
_cell.angle_gamma   90.00
#
_symmetry.space_group_name_H-M   'P 1'
#
loop_
_entity.id
_entity.type
_entity.pdbx_description
1 polymer ?
#
loop_
_entity_poly.entity_id
_entity_poly.type
_entity_poly.pdbx_seq_one_letter_code
_entity_poly.pdbx_strand_id
1 'polypeptide(L)'
;MKPGGQEVASYRIGIDVGGTFTDLVLLNEESGEVHHTKVLTSNPNPAEGVLLALDRALEETGVASEDVKIILHGTTIATNSLLQRRGARTALITTEGFRDVLE
;
A
#
# COMPACT_ATOMS: atom_id res chain seq x y z
N MET A 1 -12.85 -35.97 7.00
CA MET A 1 -11.42 -36.12 7.32
C MET A 1 -10.64 -35.54 6.13
N LYS A 2 -10.20 -34.27 6.19
CA LYS A 2 -9.25 -33.75 5.21
C LYS A 2 -7.89 -34.38 5.53
N PRO A 3 -7.22 -35.05 4.59
CA PRO A 3 -5.91 -35.64 4.86
C PRO A 3 -4.87 -34.52 4.99
N GLY A 4 -4.01 -34.60 6.00
CA GLY A 4 -2.75 -33.86 6.15
C GLY A 4 -2.82 -32.34 5.93
N GLY A 5 -3.02 -31.57 7.01
CA GLY A 5 -2.78 -30.13 6.96
C GLY A 5 -1.30 -29.85 6.74
N GLN A 6 -0.89 -29.69 5.49
CA GLN A 6 0.31 -28.90 5.20
C GLN A 6 0.01 -27.48 5.68
N GLU A 7 0.85 -26.99 6.58
CA GLU A 7 0.85 -25.60 6.98
C GLU A 7 1.16 -24.79 5.71
N VAL A 8 0.15 -24.11 5.18
CA VAL A 8 0.30 -23.33 3.95
C VAL A 8 1.24 -22.18 4.28
N ALA A 9 2.35 -22.06 3.51
CA ALA A 9 3.34 -21.02 3.69
C ALA A 9 2.65 -19.66 3.81
N SER A 10 2.95 -18.94 4.88
CA SER A 10 2.30 -17.68 5.21
C SER A 10 3.02 -16.55 4.50
N TYR A 11 2.37 -15.85 3.57
CA TYR A 11 2.95 -14.69 2.91
C TYR A 11 2.43 -13.37 3.47
N ARG A 12 3.32 -12.38 3.56
CA ARG A 12 2.96 -10.98 3.86
C ARG A 12 3.37 -10.07 2.73
N ILE A 13 2.55 -9.06 2.46
CA ILE A 13 2.87 -8.02 1.48
C ILE A 13 3.00 -6.67 2.17
N GLY A 14 4.07 -5.94 1.87
CA GLY A 14 4.21 -4.51 2.15
C GLY A 14 4.13 -3.72 0.85
N ILE A 15 3.38 -2.62 0.83
CA ILE A 15 3.23 -1.74 -0.33
C ILE A 15 3.54 -0.31 0.10
N ASP A 16 4.34 0.41 -0.69
CA ASP A 16 4.52 1.86 -0.56
C ASP A 16 4.17 2.56 -1.88
N VAL A 17 3.14 3.39 -1.84
CA VAL A 17 2.68 4.17 -2.99
C VAL A 17 3.31 5.57 -2.94
N GLY A 18 4.28 5.80 -3.82
CA GLY A 18 4.90 7.09 -4.09
C GLY A 18 4.22 7.87 -5.22
N GLY A 19 4.72 9.07 -5.51
CA GLY A 19 4.24 9.88 -6.64
C GLY A 19 4.67 9.34 -8.02
N THR A 20 5.82 8.66 -8.09
CA THR A 20 6.40 8.14 -9.34
C THR A 20 6.32 6.62 -9.43
N PHE A 21 6.59 5.94 -8.32
CA PHE A 21 6.64 4.49 -8.26
C PHE A 21 5.79 3.96 -7.11
N THR A 22 5.24 2.76 -7.34
CA THR A 22 4.65 1.92 -6.31
C THR A 22 5.59 0.74 -6.10
N ASP A 23 6.07 0.59 -4.88
CA ASP A 23 7.00 -0.46 -4.47
C ASP A 23 6.23 -1.52 -3.66
N LEU A 24 6.45 -2.80 -3.96
CA LEU A 24 5.85 -3.94 -3.29
C LEU A 24 6.95 -4.90 -2.82
N VAL A 25 6.78 -5.40 -1.59
CA VAL A 25 7.63 -6.42 -0.98
C VAL A 25 6.77 -7.60 -0.56
N LEU A 26 7.07 -8.79 -1.05
CA LEU A 26 6.43 -10.05 -0.67
C LEU A 26 7.42 -10.85 0.19
N LEU A 27 7.00 -11.21 1.40
CA LEU A 27 7.79 -11.97 2.37
C LEU A 27 7.15 -13.34 2.60
N ASN A 28 7.92 -14.40 2.37
CA ASN A 28 7.60 -15.73 2.88
C ASN A 28 7.99 -15.80 4.36
N GLU A 29 7.04 -15.96 5.28
CA GLU A 29 7.34 -15.97 6.72
C GLU A 29 8.03 -17.23 7.23
N GLU A 30 7.96 -18.32 6.47
CA GLU A 30 8.58 -19.59 6.84
C GLU A 30 10.05 -19.64 6.41
N SER A 31 10.33 -19.30 5.15
CA SER A 31 11.70 -19.31 4.60
C SER A 31 12.47 -18.02 4.85
N GLY A 32 11.77 -16.90 5.10
CA GLY A 32 12.35 -15.56 5.15
C GLY A 32 12.71 -14.98 3.78
N GLU A 33 12.34 -15.65 2.69
CA GLU A 33 12.58 -15.18 1.33
C GLU A 33 11.76 -13.90 1.04
N VAL A 34 12.40 -12.97 0.33
CA VAL A 34 11.81 -11.67 -0.03
C VAL A 34 11.84 -11.47 -1.52
N HIS A 35 10.69 -11.18 -2.11
CA HIS A 35 10.56 -10.74 -3.49
C HIS A 35 10.19 -9.25 -3.54
N HIS A 36 10.77 -8.52 -4.50
CA HIS A 36 10.54 -7.10 -4.68
C HIS A 36 9.96 -6.83 -6.06
N THR A 37 8.87 -6.06 -6.10
CA THR A 37 8.24 -5.63 -7.35
C THR A 37 8.12 -4.12 -7.34
N LYS A 38 8.51 -3.47 -8.44
CA LYS A 38 8.41 -2.01 -8.61
C LYS A 38 7.70 -1.70 -9.91
N VAL A 39 6.69 -0.84 -9.83
CA VAL A 39 5.93 -0.38 -10.99
C VAL A 39 5.79 1.14 -10.95
N LEU A 40 5.46 1.76 -12.08
CA LEU A 40 5.09 3.18 -12.10
C LEU A 40 3.79 3.40 -11.34
N THR A 41 3.70 4.47 -10.56
CA THR A 41 2.44 4.91 -9.96
C THR A 41 1.52 5.44 -11.06
N SER A 42 0.35 4.83 -11.20
CA SER A 42 -0.68 5.30 -12.12
C SER A 42 -1.34 6.56 -11.57
N ASN A 43 -1.28 7.65 -12.32
CA ASN A 43 -2.00 8.89 -12.01
C ASN A 43 -3.07 9.12 -13.09
N PRO A 44 -4.27 9.60 -12.74
CA PRO A 44 -4.70 10.09 -11.43
C PRO A 44 -5.22 8.99 -10.48
N ASN A 45 -5.12 7.71 -10.84
CA ASN A 45 -5.66 6.58 -10.06
C ASN A 45 -4.57 5.62 -9.53
N PRO A 46 -3.97 5.90 -8.35
CA PRO A 46 -2.88 5.09 -7.80
C PRO A 46 -3.25 3.64 -7.50
N ALA A 47 -4.54 3.33 -7.34
CA ALA A 47 -5.00 1.96 -7.12
C ALA A 47 -4.61 1.02 -8.29
N GLU A 48 -4.58 1.54 -9.53
CA GLU A 48 -4.15 0.75 -10.69
C GLU A 48 -2.68 0.33 -10.60
N GLY A 49 -1.81 1.21 -10.08
CA GLY A 49 -0.40 0.88 -9.85
C GLY A 49 -0.23 -0.20 -8.79
N VAL A 50 -1.04 -0.14 -7.73
CA VAL A 50 -1.05 -1.16 -6.66
C VAL A 50 -1.48 -2.52 -7.18
N LEU A 51 -2.57 -2.57 -7.95
CA LEU A 51 -3.07 -3.82 -8.54
C LEU A 51 -2.04 -4.42 -9.51
N LEU A 52 -1.43 -3.60 -10.36
CA LEU A 52 -0.37 -4.05 -11.27
C LEU A 52 0.85 -4.61 -10.52
N ALA A 53 1.24 -3.99 -9.39
CA ALA A 53 2.33 -4.50 -8.57
C ALA A 53 2.00 -5.86 -7.94
N LEU A 54 0.76 -6.03 -7.45
CA LEU A 54 0.26 -7.27 -6.89
C LEU A 54 0.25 -8.39 -7.93
N ASP A 55 -0.36 -8.15 -9.09
CA ASP A 55 -0.47 -9.14 -10.16
C ASP A 55 0.92 -9.62 -10.60
N ARG A 56 1.85 -8.68 -10.84
CA ARG A 56 3.24 -9.03 -11.21
C ARG A 56 3.95 -9.84 -10.14
N ALA A 57 3.83 -9.45 -8.87
CA ALA A 57 4.51 -10.16 -7.79
C ALA A 57 4.01 -11.60 -7.65
N LEU A 58 2.70 -11.83 -7.77
CA LEU A 58 2.11 -13.17 -7.71
C LEU A 58 2.45 -14.00 -8.95
N GLU A 59 2.42 -13.40 -10.14
CA GLU A 59 2.81 -14.08 -11.39
C GLU A 59 4.30 -14.49 -11.39
N GLU A 60 5.19 -13.59 -10.97
CA GLU A 60 6.64 -13.83 -10.96
C GLU A 60 7.06 -14.88 -9.93
N THR A 61 6.37 -14.95 -8.79
CA THR A 61 6.69 -15.89 -7.70
C THR A 61 5.88 -17.18 -7.74
N GLY A 62 4.78 -17.20 -8.49
CA GLY A 62 3.83 -18.32 -8.51
C GLY A 62 3.04 -18.50 -7.21
N VAL A 63 3.08 -17.52 -6.30
CA VAL A 63 2.36 -17.55 -5.02
C VAL A 63 0.87 -17.39 -5.28
N ALA A 64 0.04 -18.24 -4.68
CA ALA A 64 -1.40 -18.08 -4.74
C ALA A 64 -1.84 -16.92 -3.84
N SER A 65 -2.79 -16.11 -4.31
CA SER A 65 -3.31 -14.98 -3.53
C SER A 65 -3.94 -15.42 -2.20
N GLU A 66 -4.46 -16.65 -2.13
CA GLU A 66 -5.04 -17.28 -0.94
C GLU A 66 -4.00 -17.52 0.18
N ASP A 67 -2.71 -17.58 -0.17
CA ASP A 67 -1.60 -17.82 0.76
C ASP A 67 -1.09 -16.51 1.41
N VAL A 68 -1.54 -15.36 0.89
CA VAL A 68 -1.22 -14.03 1.44
C VAL A 68 -2.15 -13.71 2.61
N LYS A 69 -1.60 -13.64 3.82
CA LYS A 69 -2.39 -13.40 5.04
C LYS A 69 -2.61 -11.94 5.39
N ILE A 70 -1.70 -11.07 4.96
CA ILE A 70 -1.75 -9.64 5.30
C ILE A 70 -1.13 -8.78 4.19
N ILE A 71 -1.77 -7.65 3.94
CA ILE A 71 -1.25 -6.57 3.11
C ILE A 71 -1.12 -5.33 3.98
N LEU A 72 0.10 -4.83 4.14
CA LEU A 72 0.39 -3.56 4.77
C LEU A 72 0.50 -2.50 3.66
N HIS A 73 -0.45 -1.57 3.63
CA HIS A 73 -0.51 -0.53 2.62
C HIS A 73 -0.04 0.82 3.18
N GLY A 74 1.12 1.28 2.73
CA GLY A 74 1.68 2.59 2.98
C GLY A 74 1.55 3.49 1.75
N THR A 75 1.37 4.79 1.97
CA THR A 75 1.39 5.77 0.89
C THR A 75 1.91 7.12 1.36
N THR A 76 2.60 7.81 0.46
CA THR A 76 3.05 9.19 0.66
C THR A 76 2.12 10.23 0.03
N ILE A 77 1.01 9.80 -0.60
CA ILE A 77 0.08 10.71 -1.31
C ILE A 77 -0.49 11.78 -0.37
N ALA A 78 -0.91 11.40 0.84
CA ALA A 78 -1.49 12.34 1.81
C ALA A 78 -0.47 13.42 2.22
N THR A 79 0.73 13.01 2.60
CA THR A 79 1.81 13.92 3.02
C THR A 79 2.22 14.84 1.88
N ASN A 80 2.36 14.31 0.66
CA ASN A 80 2.68 15.12 -0.52
C ASN A 80 1.55 16.10 -0.87
N SER A 81 0.29 15.69 -0.69
CA SER A 81 -0.86 16.56 -0.91
C SER A 81 -0.87 17.73 0.08
N LEU A 82 -0.52 17.50 1.35
CA LEU A 82 -0.35 18.54 2.35
C LEU A 82 0.76 19.53 1.96
N LEU A 83 1.95 19.03 1.65
CA LEU A 83 3.11 19.84 1.27
C LEU A 83 2.87 20.67 0.01
N GLN A 84 2.21 20.09 -0.99
CA GLN A 84 1.86 20.76 -2.25
C GLN A 84 0.60 21.63 -2.14
N ARG A 85 -0.08 21.64 -0.98
CA ARG A 85 -1.37 22.31 -0.76
C ARG A 85 -2.44 21.89 -1.77
N ARG A 86 -2.43 20.61 -2.17
CA ARG A 86 -3.35 19.98 -3.11
C ARG A 86 -4.40 19.16 -2.34
N GLY A 87 -5.14 19.84 -1.48
CA GLY A 87 -6.29 19.28 -0.76
C GLY A 87 -7.62 19.79 -1.29
N ALA A 88 -8.71 19.29 -0.72
CA ALA A 88 -10.02 19.90 -0.93
C ALA A 88 -10.06 21.32 -0.33
N ARG A 89 -10.94 22.19 -0.86
CA ARG A 89 -11.26 23.46 -0.22
C ARG A 89 -12.04 23.17 1.07
N THR A 90 -11.48 23.56 2.21
CA THR A 90 -12.08 23.38 3.54
C THR A 90 -12.34 24.73 4.22
N ALA A 91 -13.08 24.71 5.33
CA ALA A 91 -13.32 25.87 6.18
C ALA A 91 -13.01 25.49 7.65
N LEU A 92 -12.50 26.44 8.42
CA LEU A 92 -12.34 26.32 9.86
C LEU A 92 -13.50 27.03 10.55
N ILE A 93 -14.23 26.33 11.42
CA ILE A 93 -15.27 26.92 12.27
C ILE A 93 -14.72 26.99 13.69
N THR A 94 -14.71 28.19 14.27
CA THR A 94 -14.21 28.44 15.63
C THR A 94 -15.30 29.06 16.49
N THR A 95 -15.11 29.03 17.81
CA THR A 95 -15.86 29.88 18.72
C THR A 95 -15.54 31.35 18.48
N GLU A 96 -16.47 32.24 18.86
CA GLU A 96 -16.27 33.69 18.82
C GLU A 96 -15.00 34.06 19.61
N GLY A 97 -14.13 34.87 19.00
CA GLY A 97 -12.85 35.29 19.58
C GLY A 97 -11.64 34.36 19.34
N PHE A 98 -11.79 33.21 18.65
CA PHE A 98 -10.71 32.21 18.47
C PHE A 98 -10.26 32.00 17.02
N ARG A 99 -10.58 32.93 16.13
CA ARG A 99 -10.29 32.80 14.69
C ARG A 99 -8.78 32.66 14.41
N ASP A 100 -7.94 33.32 15.21
CA ASP A 100 -6.53 33.57 14.88
C ASP A 100 -5.57 32.62 15.62
N VAL A 101 -6.07 31.54 16.23
CA VAL A 101 -5.25 30.59 17.03
C VAL A 101 -4.21 29.83 16.21
N LEU A 102 -4.42 29.69 14.91
CA LEU A 102 -3.53 28.96 14.00
C LEU A 102 -2.57 29.88 13.24
N GLU A 103 -2.51 31.17 13.60
CA GLU A 103 -1.59 32.16 13.04
C GLU A 103 -0.30 32.30 13.86
#